data_AF-A0A0H4A131-F1
#
_entry.id   AF-A0A0H4A131-F1
#
_cell.length_a   1.000
_cell.length_b   1.000
_cell.length_c   1.000
_cell.angle_alpha   90.00
_cell.angle_beta   90.00
_cell.angle_gamma   90.00
#
_symmetry.space_group_name_H-M   'P 1'
#
loop_
_entity.id
_entity.type
_entity.pdbx_description
1 polymer ?
#
loop_
_entity_poly.entity_id
_entity_poly.type
_entity_poly.pdbx_seq_one_letter_code
_entity_poly.pdbx_strand_id
1 'polypeptide(L)' 'MLILLIGMVLISLVLFAREFILSPDEQLLMDRAYQQGVDAAQNHQSCFSNPYRGVVADMWADGFVAGKEALAHQEAICR' A
#
# COMPACT_ATOMS: atom_id res chain seq x y z
N MET A 1 41.26 -14.11 -10.43
CA MET A 1 40.21 -13.38 -11.18
C MET A 1 38.81 -13.93 -10.94
N LEU A 2 38.59 -15.25 -11.05
CA LEU A 2 37.25 -15.86 -10.89
C LEU A 2 36.55 -15.51 -9.55
N ILE A 3 37.29 -15.55 -8.44
CA ILE A 3 36.76 -15.27 -7.09
C ILE A 3 36.29 -13.82 -6.96
N LEU A 4 37.00 -12.86 -7.58
CA LEU A 4 36.63 -11.44 -7.57
C LEU A 4 35.34 -11.18 -8.38
N LEU A 5 35.19 -11.87 -9.52
CA LEU A 5 33.99 -11.79 -10.35
C LEU A 5 32.76 -12.35 -9.64
N ILE A 6 32.90 -13.49 -8.96
CA ILE A 6 31.81 -14.08 -8.16
C ILE A 6 31.42 -13.12 -7.03
N GLY A 7 32.40 -12.50 -6.36
CA GLY A 7 32.13 -11.49 -5.34
C GLY A 7 31.33 -10.30 -5.87
N MET A 8 31.69 -9.75 -7.03
CA MET A 8 30.96 -8.61 -7.63
C MET A 8 29.51 -8.96 -8.02
N VAL A 9 29.28 -10.17 -8.55
CA VAL A 9 27.93 -10.64 -8.90
C VAL A 9 27.06 -10.77 -7.65
N LEU A 10 27.60 -11.33 -6.57
CA LEU A 10 26.88 -11.47 -5.30
C LEU A 10 26.53 -10.11 -4.68
N ILE A 11 27.48 -9.16 -4.69
CA ILE A 11 27.24 -7.79 -4.18
C ILE A 11 26.14 -7.11 -5.00
N SER A 12 26.18 -7.23 -6.33
CA SER A 12 25.18 -6.65 -7.22
C SER A 12 23.79 -7.23 -6.99
N LEU A 13 23.68 -8.54 -6.78
CA LEU A 13 22.43 -9.23 -6.42
C LEU A 13 21.85 -8.75 -5.08
N VAL A 14 22.71 -8.56 -4.07
CA VAL A 14 22.28 -8.08 -2.75
C VAL A 14 21.80 -6.63 -2.82
N LEU A 15 22.48 -5.78 -3.59
CA LEU A 15 22.04 -4.39 -3.81
C LEU A 15 20.73 -4.33 -4.57
N PHE A 16 20.57 -5.17 -5.60
CA PHE A 16 19.33 -5.25 -6.36
C PHE A 16 18.17 -5.72 -5.47
N ALA A 17 18.36 -6.78 -4.67
CA ALA A 17 17.34 -7.26 -3.74
C ALA A 17 16.90 -6.21 -2.71
N ARG A 18 17.79 -5.29 -2.30
CA ARG A 18 17.42 -4.18 -1.42
C ARG A 18 16.46 -3.18 -2.05
N GLU A 19 16.49 -2.98 -3.37
CA GLU A 19 15.55 -2.06 -4.04
C GLU A 19 14.13 -2.64 -4.15
N PHE A 20 13.97 -3.96 -4.13
CA PHE A 20 12.65 -4.63 -4.16
C PHE A 20 12.05 -4.86 -2.78
N ILE A 21 12.86 -4.77 -1.72
CA ILE A 21 12.36 -4.77 -0.35
C ILE A 21 11.98 -3.33 -0.04
N LEU A 22 10.70 -3.00 -0.25
CA LEU A 22 10.12 -1.78 0.32
C LEU A 22 10.55 -1.71 1.78
N SER A 23 11.02 -0.53 2.20
CA SER A 23 11.40 -0.35 3.59
C SER A 23 10.19 -0.70 4.48
N PRO A 24 10.38 -1.34 5.65
CA PRO A 24 9.28 -1.69 6.53
C PRO A 24 8.37 -0.51 6.86
N ASP A 25 8.94 0.70 6.90
CA ASP A 25 8.22 1.96 7.12
C ASP A 25 7.30 2.34 5.96
N GLU A 26 7.71 2.10 4.71
CA GLU A 26 6.86 2.36 3.54
C GLU A 26 5.70 1.36 3.46
N GLN A 27 5.94 0.08 3.76
CA GLN A 27 4.84 -0.90 3.83
C GLN A 27 3.84 -0.53 4.92
N LEU A 28 4.32 -0.17 6.11
CA LEU A 28 3.46 0.25 7.22
C LEU A 28 2.65 1.52 6.88
N LEU A 29 3.24 2.43 6.11
CA LEU A 29 2.57 3.65 5.65
C LEU A 29 1.45 3.32 4.64
N MET A 30 1.71 2.40 3.69
CA MET A 30 0.71 1.94 2.73
C MET A 30 -0.46 1.24 3.43
N ASP A 31 -0.18 0.33 4.37
CA ASP A 31 -1.21 -0.37 5.14
C ASP A 31 -2.05 0.60 5.96
N ARG A 32 -1.41 1.60 6.57
CA ARG A 32 -2.13 2.65 7.30
C ARG A 32 -3.00 3.49 6.37
N ALA A 33 -2.49 3.88 5.22
CA ALA A 33 -3.23 4.64 4.23
C ALA A 33 -4.46 3.87 3.74
N TYR A 34 -4.31 2.57 3.45
CA TYR A 34 -5.41 1.69 3.10
C TYR A 34 -6.50 1.67 4.18
N GLN A 35 -6.12 1.39 5.43
CA GLN A 35 -7.08 1.33 6.55
C GLN A 35 -7.81 2.66 6.77
N GLN A 36 -7.08 3.78 6.67
CA GLN A 36 -7.69 5.11 6.76
C GLN A 36 -8.68 5.38 5.63
N GLY A 37 -8.44 4.85 4.42
CA GLY A 37 -9.37 4.91 3.31
C GLY A 37 -10.67 4.16 3.62
N VAL A 38 -10.56 2.93 4.11
CA VAL A 38 -11.70 2.10 4.53
C VAL A 38 -12.53 2.83 5.59
N ASP A 39 -11.88 3.33 6.64
CA ASP A 39 -12.53 4.07 7.73
C ASP A 39 -13.22 5.34 7.23
N ALA A 40 -12.59 6.09 6.34
CA ALA A 40 -13.17 7.30 5.76
C ALA A 40 -14.44 6.97 4.96
N ALA A 41 -14.44 5.88 4.19
CA ALA A 41 -15.62 5.42 3.46
C ALA A 41 -16.76 4.99 4.41
N GLN A 42 -16.45 4.21 5.45
CA GLN A 42 -17.42 3.78 6.46
C GLN A 42 -18.05 4.95 7.22
N ASN A 43 -17.26 6.00 7.46
CA ASN A 43 -17.72 7.23 8.09
C ASN A 43 -18.37 8.23 7.11
N HIS A 44 -18.69 7.82 5.89
CA HIS A 44 -19.34 8.66 4.86
C HIS A 44 -18.55 9.93 4.52
N GLN A 45 -17.23 9.91 4.69
CA GLN A 45 -16.37 11.02 4.30
C GLN A 45 -16.23 11.10 2.78
N SER A 46 -15.77 12.25 2.29
CA SER A 46 -15.49 12.46 0.87
C SER A 46 -14.16 11.84 0.47
N CYS A 47 -14.05 11.29 -0.75
CA CYS A 47 -12.76 10.82 -1.29
C CYS A 47 -11.71 11.94 -1.38
N PHE A 48 -12.14 13.21 -1.43
CA PHE A 48 -11.24 14.37 -1.42
C PHE A 48 -10.61 14.66 -0.06
N SER A 49 -10.97 13.93 1.01
CA SER A 49 -10.31 14.05 2.32
C SER A 49 -8.96 13.32 2.39
N ASN A 50 -8.54 12.65 1.31
CA ASN A 50 -7.26 11.95 1.22
C ASN A 50 -6.07 12.89 1.55
N PRO A 51 -5.31 12.66 2.64
CA PRO A 51 -4.17 13.50 3.00
C PRO A 51 -2.88 13.12 2.26
N TYR A 52 -2.86 12.00 1.55
CA TYR A 52 -1.66 11.42 0.96
C TYR A 52 -1.42 11.89 -0.48
N ARG A 53 -0.21 11.62 -0.99
CA ARG A 53 0.20 11.89 -2.38
C ARG A 53 0.96 10.69 -2.96
N GLY A 54 0.97 10.59 -4.29
CA GLY A 54 1.66 9.51 -5.01
C GLY A 54 1.06 8.13 -4.70
N VAL A 55 1.90 7.10 -4.67
CA VAL A 55 1.47 5.69 -4.49
C VAL A 55 0.68 5.47 -3.17
N VAL A 56 0.97 6.26 -2.13
CA VAL A 56 0.25 6.18 -0.85
C VAL A 56 -1.18 6.73 -0.99
N ALA A 57 -1.40 7.71 -1.87
CA ALA A 57 -2.74 8.22 -2.17
C ALA A 57 -3.58 7.19 -2.92
N ASP A 58 -2.96 6.44 -3.84
CA ASP A 58 -3.62 5.37 -4.58
C ASP A 58 -4.04 4.26 -3.61
N MET A 59 -3.15 3.86 -2.69
CA MET A 59 -3.45 2.86 -1.66
C MET A 59 -4.59 3.31 -0.72
N TRP A 60 -4.64 4.59 -0.34
CA TRP A 60 -5.77 5.14 0.41
C TRP A 60 -7.07 5.09 -0.40
N ALA A 61 -7.03 5.43 -1.69
CA ALA A 61 -8.19 5.42 -2.56
C ALA A 61 -8.74 3.99 -2.74
N ASP A 62 -7.86 2.99 -2.88
CA ASP A 62 -8.24 1.58 -2.94
C ASP A 62 -8.98 1.14 -1.67
N GLY A 63 -8.45 1.50 -0.49
CA GLY A 63 -9.12 1.25 0.78
C GLY A 63 -10.49 1.93 0.87
N PHE A 64 -10.61 3.17 0.39
CA PHE A 64 -11.86 3.91 0.36
C PHE A 64 -12.91 3.26 -0.54
N VAL A 65 -12.52 2.75 -1.71
CA VAL A 65 -13.43 1.98 -2.59
C VAL A 65 -13.87 0.69 -1.90
N ALA A 66 -12.94 -0.07 -1.33
CA ALA A 66 -13.25 -1.31 -0.61
C ALA A 66 -14.23 -1.08 0.56
N GLY A 67 -14.05 0.00 1.32
CA GLY A 67 -14.97 0.37 2.40
C GLY A 67 -16.38 0.70 1.91
N LYS A 68 -16.51 1.34 0.73
CA LYS A 68 -17.82 1.61 0.12
C LYS A 68 -18.51 0.35 -0.39
N GLU A 69 -17.77 -0.56 -0.99
CA GLU A 69 -18.30 -1.86 -1.43
C GLU A 69 -18.79 -2.68 -0.24
N ALA A 70 -18.03 -2.68 0.85
CA ALA A 70 -18.43 -3.34 2.09
C ALA A 70 -19.75 -2.75 2.65
N LEU A 71 -19.90 -1.42 2.68
CA LEU A 71 -21.14 -0.77 3.08
C LEU A 71 -22.32 -1.15 2.16
N ALA A 72 -22.12 -1.10 0.84
CA ALA A 72 -23.15 -1.45 -0.14
C ALA A 72 -23.62 -2.91 0.03
N HIS A 73 -22.70 -3.83 0.32
CA HIS A 73 -23.04 -5.22 0.63
C HIS A 73 -23.77 -5.37 1.97
N GLN A 74 -23.41 -4.59 2.98
CA GLN A 74 -24.06 -4.64 4.29
C GLN A 74 -25.51 -4.15 4.22
N GLU A 75 -25.78 -3.08 3.47
CA GLU A 75 -27.14 -2.62 3.19
C GLU A 75 -27.96 -3.63 2.37
N ALA A 76 -27.31 -4.37 1.46
CA ALA A 76 -27.97 -5.40 0.67
C ALA A 76 -28.35 -6.65 1.49
N ILE A 77 -27.60 -6.99 2.54
CA ILE A 77 -27.91 -8.13 3.44
C ILE A 77 -28.98 -7.75 4.47
N CYS A 78 -29.07 -6.47 4.86
CA CYS A 78 -30.04 -5.98 5.83
C CYS A 78 -31.38 -5.49 5.21
N ARG A 79 -31.60 -5.68 3.91
CA ARG A 79 -32.89 -5.46 3.21
C ARG A 79 -33.54 -6.79 2.85
#